data_AF-A0A815MTB9-F1
#
_entry.id   AF-A0A815MTB9-F1
#
_cell.length_a   1.000
_cell.length_b   1.000
_cell.length_c   1.000
_cell.angle_alpha   90.00
_cell.angle_beta   90.00
_cell.angle_gamma   90.00
#
_symmetry.space_group_name_H-M   'P 1'
#
loop_
_entity.id
_entity.type
_entity.pdbx_description
1 polymer ?
#
loop_
_entity_poly.entity_id
_entity_poly.type
_entity_poly.pdbx_seq_one_letter_code
_entity_poly.pdbx_strand_id
1 'polypeptide(L)'
;CSYCRLVKCFNSGMQIELIRSSFTRLRKVSRKKKSLKNLKQTASTTLFQLNEPEQFPTLNLLQSDQSMLTIDQWNLLSNLSHCYDEHSGLSIGEHFMLEQNALPLKLRFKKEQIKKLIQISLDKYDRSVLLHSTFTHTAHLSANFIIYKTQLLNYPTYINIVEMLTHPGLVSATKPIADQLYFDMIIMKLFLVILSFSTTRYTVYSNTPPVNLSNIKEILRIQDTYIEITWRYLLYRYNFDRSVICLSDLIRCFCAIHEAIVKVHDIPWLTDTIASIVNQTEQTLSPN
;
A
#
# COMPACT_ATOMS: atom_id res chain seq x y z
N CYS A 1 -0.82 -32.04 -9.45
CA CYS A 1 0.33 -31.18 -9.78
C CYS A 1 -0.13 -29.94 -10.56
N SER A 2 0.75 -28.98 -10.82
CA SER A 2 0.45 -27.74 -11.56
C SER A 2 -0.10 -28.01 -12.98
N TYR A 3 0.38 -29.08 -13.62
CA TYR A 3 -0.13 -29.56 -14.90
C TYR A 3 -1.61 -29.96 -14.84
N CYS A 4 -2.02 -30.74 -13.82
CA CYS A 4 -3.43 -31.13 -13.66
C CYS A 4 -4.37 -29.94 -13.45
N ARG A 5 -3.90 -28.86 -12.81
CA ARG A 5 -4.71 -27.64 -12.60
C ARG A 5 -4.91 -26.88 -13.90
N LEU A 6 -3.86 -26.72 -14.71
CA LEU A 6 -3.94 -26.08 -16.04
C LEU A 6 -4.87 -26.85 -16.98
N VAL A 7 -4.76 -28.18 -17.01
CA VAL A 7 -5.67 -29.03 -17.81
C VAL A 7 -7.13 -28.85 -17.39
N LYS A 8 -7.40 -28.74 -16.08
CA LYS A 8 -8.75 -28.51 -15.58
C LYS A 8 -9.30 -27.13 -16.00
N CYS A 9 -8.46 -26.10 -16.01
CA CYS A 9 -8.85 -24.76 -16.49
C CYS A 9 -9.16 -24.74 -18.00
N PHE A 10 -8.35 -25.41 -18.84
CA PHE A 10 -8.64 -25.53 -20.27
C PHE A 10 -9.94 -26.29 -20.54
N ASN A 11 -10.19 -27.37 -19.79
CA ASN A 11 -11.43 -28.13 -19.89
C ASN A 11 -12.66 -27.35 -19.39
N SER A 12 -12.47 -26.29 -18.59
CA SER A 12 -13.53 -25.38 -18.15
C SER A 12 -13.71 -24.16 -19.08
N GLY A 13 -13.22 -24.23 -20.32
CA GLY A 13 -13.46 -23.20 -21.34
C GLY A 13 -12.47 -22.04 -21.32
N MET A 14 -11.36 -22.15 -20.60
CA MET A 14 -10.30 -21.15 -20.66
C MET A 14 -9.62 -21.23 -22.04
N GLN A 15 -9.71 -20.17 -22.83
CA GLN A 15 -9.13 -20.14 -24.17
C GLN A 15 -7.61 -20.00 -24.10
N ILE A 16 -6.90 -20.86 -24.83
CA ILE A 16 -5.43 -20.94 -24.83
C ILE A 16 -4.77 -19.61 -25.27
N GLU A 17 -5.51 -18.82 -26.04
CA GLU A 17 -5.15 -17.50 -26.58
C GLU A 17 -4.96 -16.42 -25.50
N LEU A 18 -5.50 -16.64 -24.29
CA LEU A 18 -5.33 -15.74 -23.14
C LEU A 18 -4.01 -15.96 -22.40
N ILE A 19 -3.35 -17.11 -22.61
CA ILE A 19 -2.01 -17.37 -22.09
C ILE A 19 -1.01 -17.10 -23.23
N ARG A 20 -0.58 -15.83 -23.32
CA ARG A 20 0.46 -15.26 -24.20
C ARG A 20 0.08 -15.09 -25.68
N SER A 21 -0.30 -13.86 -26.04
CA SER A 21 0.57 -13.00 -26.86
C SER A 21 0.18 -11.53 -26.73
N SER A 22 1.04 -10.75 -26.06
CA SER A 22 0.95 -9.29 -25.89
C SER A 22 1.17 -8.50 -27.19
N PHE A 23 1.31 -9.15 -28.34
CA PHE A 23 1.70 -8.53 -29.60
C PHE A 23 0.51 -7.99 -30.43
N THR A 24 -0.68 -8.59 -30.35
CA THR A 24 -1.82 -8.22 -31.20
C THR A 24 -2.69 -7.11 -30.61
N ARG A 25 -2.70 -6.89 -29.28
CA ARG A 25 -3.47 -5.79 -28.65
C ARG A 25 -2.88 -4.39 -28.92
N LEU A 26 -1.57 -4.26 -29.12
CA LEU A 26 -0.93 -2.94 -29.30
C LEU A 26 -1.26 -2.27 -30.65
N ARG A 27 -1.51 -3.04 -31.72
CA ARG A 27 -1.89 -2.46 -33.03
C ARG A 27 -3.30 -1.84 -33.04
N LYS A 28 -4.24 -2.36 -32.23
CA LYS A 28 -5.62 -1.82 -32.16
C LYS A 28 -5.71 -0.56 -31.28
N VAL A 29 -4.90 -0.46 -30.22
CA VAL A 29 -4.91 0.71 -29.31
C VAL A 29 -4.26 1.95 -29.98
N SER A 30 -3.22 1.75 -30.80
CA SER A 30 -2.54 2.84 -31.51
C SER A 30 -3.46 3.56 -32.52
N ARG A 31 -4.34 2.82 -33.21
CA ARG A 31 -5.31 3.42 -34.16
C ARG A 31 -6.41 4.23 -33.46
N LYS A 32 -6.84 3.83 -32.26
CA LYS A 32 -7.89 4.55 -31.49
C LYS A 32 -7.36 5.85 -30.86
N LYS A 33 -6.09 5.90 -30.44
CA LYS A 33 -5.46 7.13 -29.91
C LYS A 33 -5.28 8.25 -30.95
N LYS A 34 -5.12 7.91 -32.24
CA LYS A 34 -4.99 8.91 -33.31
C LYS A 34 -6.32 9.62 -33.63
N SER A 35 -7.45 8.94 -33.41
CA SER A 35 -8.80 9.51 -33.58
C SER A 35 -9.21 10.44 -32.43
N LEU A 36 -8.80 10.16 -31.19
CA LEU A 36 -9.14 11.01 -30.03
C LEU A 36 -8.32 12.30 -29.91
N LYS A 37 -7.14 12.40 -30.55
CA LYS A 37 -6.35 13.64 -30.53
C LYS A 37 -7.00 14.78 -31.33
N ASN A 38 -7.81 14.46 -32.34
CA ASN A 38 -8.50 15.47 -33.14
C ASN A 38 -9.76 16.03 -32.46
N LEU A 39 -10.24 15.43 -31.37
CA LEU A 39 -11.44 15.89 -30.65
C LEU A 39 -11.15 16.75 -29.42
N LYS A 40 -9.89 16.84 -28.96
CA LYS A 40 -9.50 17.62 -27.77
C LYS A 40 -8.98 19.02 -28.08
N GLN A 41 -8.88 19.39 -29.35
CA GLN A 41 -8.35 20.70 -29.76
C GLN A 41 -9.41 21.82 -29.74
N THR A 42 -10.66 21.52 -29.39
CA THR A 42 -11.78 22.48 -29.32
C THR A 42 -12.27 22.80 -27.90
N ALA A 43 -11.61 22.31 -26.85
CA ALA A 43 -11.99 22.61 -25.47
C ALA A 43 -10.76 22.97 -24.63
N SER A 44 -10.30 24.22 -24.74
CA SER A 44 -9.32 24.80 -23.83
C SER A 44 -9.75 26.21 -23.47
N THR A 45 -10.40 26.37 -22.32
CA THR A 45 -10.30 27.61 -21.54
C THR A 45 -10.48 27.31 -20.05
N THR A 46 -9.49 27.80 -19.27
CA THR A 46 -9.49 28.12 -17.83
C THR A 46 -8.94 27.11 -16.81
N LEU A 47 -7.67 27.36 -16.46
CA LEU A 47 -6.96 27.24 -15.17
C LEU A 47 -7.24 26.05 -14.22
N PHE A 48 -6.23 25.17 -14.09
CA PHE A 48 -5.41 24.97 -12.88
C PHE A 48 -4.16 24.18 -13.31
N GLN A 49 -2.98 24.80 -13.27
CA GLN A 49 -1.70 24.12 -13.52
C GLN A 49 -1.31 23.30 -12.29
N LEU A 50 -1.81 22.07 -12.21
CA LEU A 50 -1.14 21.02 -11.45
C LEU A 50 0.06 20.59 -12.28
N ASN A 51 1.27 20.67 -11.71
CA ASN A 51 2.47 20.11 -12.30
C ASN A 51 2.18 18.65 -12.68
N GLU A 52 2.16 18.35 -13.98
CA GLU A 52 2.04 16.96 -14.42
C GLU A 52 3.22 16.18 -13.84
N PRO A 53 2.98 15.02 -13.19
CA PRO A 53 4.08 14.18 -12.76
C PRO A 53 4.87 13.79 -14.01
N GLU A 54 6.18 14.05 -14.00
CA GLU A 54 7.09 13.69 -15.09
C GLU A 54 6.77 12.26 -15.58
N GLN A 55 6.26 12.17 -16.81
CA GLN A 55 6.07 10.88 -17.47
C GLN A 55 7.47 10.35 -17.81
N PHE A 56 8.05 9.59 -16.88
CA PHE A 56 9.31 8.92 -17.11
C PHE A 56 9.16 7.94 -18.28
N PRO A 57 10.09 7.97 -19.25
CA PRO A 57 10.05 7.06 -20.39
C PRO A 57 10.09 5.61 -19.88
N THR A 58 9.09 4.83 -20.26
CA THR A 58 9.08 3.39 -20.04
C THR A 58 10.17 2.77 -20.90
N LEU A 59 11.32 2.49 -20.27
CA LEU A 59 12.43 1.78 -20.90
C LEU A 59 11.95 0.41 -21.42
N ASN A 60 12.40 0.05 -22.62
CA ASN A 60 12.03 -1.22 -23.26
C ASN A 60 12.74 -2.39 -22.53
N LEU A 61 11.99 -3.03 -21.62
CA LEU A 61 12.38 -4.02 -20.61
C LEU A 61 13.32 -5.16 -21.05
N LEU A 62 13.39 -5.50 -22.34
CA LEU A 62 14.14 -6.67 -22.83
C LEU A 62 15.49 -6.33 -23.48
N GLN A 63 15.75 -5.05 -23.78
CA GLN A 63 16.94 -4.66 -24.56
C GLN A 63 18.08 -4.08 -23.71
N SER A 64 17.85 -3.86 -22.42
CA SER A 64 18.81 -3.25 -21.50
C SER A 64 18.65 -3.81 -20.09
N ASP A 65 18.54 -5.13 -19.97
CA ASP A 65 18.35 -5.76 -18.66
C ASP A 65 19.67 -5.74 -17.87
N GLN A 66 19.98 -4.57 -17.31
CA GLN A 66 20.96 -4.42 -16.23
C GLN A 66 20.36 -4.82 -14.88
N SER A 67 19.06 -5.17 -14.83
CA SER A 67 18.49 -5.70 -13.61
C SER A 67 19.09 -7.09 -13.41
N MET A 68 19.89 -7.25 -12.37
CA MET A 68 20.36 -8.58 -11.96
C MET A 68 19.20 -9.44 -11.42
N LEU A 69 17.94 -9.13 -11.74
CA LEU A 69 16.75 -9.84 -11.27
C LEU A 69 16.64 -11.19 -11.99
N THR A 70 16.48 -12.27 -11.22
CA THR A 70 16.23 -13.60 -11.79
C THR A 70 14.78 -13.72 -12.28
N ILE A 71 14.50 -14.71 -13.12
CA ILE A 71 13.13 -14.99 -13.60
C ILE A 71 12.16 -15.19 -12.42
N ASP A 72 12.60 -15.87 -11.35
CA ASP A 72 11.78 -16.10 -10.16
C ASP A 72 11.50 -14.80 -9.39
N GLN A 73 12.49 -13.89 -9.31
CA GLN A 73 12.30 -12.58 -8.71
C GLN A 73 11.36 -11.70 -9.55
N TRP A 74 11.45 -11.76 -10.87
CA TRP A 74 10.49 -11.11 -11.78
C TRP A 74 9.08 -11.67 -11.61
N ASN A 75 8.93 -12.98 -11.45
CA ASN A 75 7.63 -13.60 -11.16
C ASN A 75 7.09 -13.12 -9.80
N LEU A 76 7.95 -13.00 -8.78
CA LEU A 76 7.54 -12.48 -7.47
C LEU A 76 7.11 -11.02 -7.55
N LEU A 77 7.89 -10.17 -8.24
CA LEU A 77 7.56 -8.76 -8.47
C LEU A 77 6.27 -8.61 -9.26
N SER A 78 6.06 -9.40 -10.31
CA SER A 78 4.84 -9.42 -11.10
C SER A 78 3.64 -9.82 -10.24
N ASN A 79 3.77 -10.92 -9.48
CA ASN A 79 2.75 -11.36 -8.55
C ASN A 79 2.42 -10.29 -7.50
N LEU A 80 3.43 -9.59 -6.97
CA LEU A 80 3.25 -8.51 -6.00
C LEU A 80 2.62 -7.26 -6.63
N SER A 81 3.07 -6.88 -7.82
CA SER A 81 2.54 -5.75 -8.58
C SER A 81 1.07 -5.95 -8.85
N HIS A 82 0.69 -7.14 -9.33
CA HIS A 82 -0.69 -7.53 -9.61
C HIS A 82 -1.48 -7.99 -8.39
N CYS A 83 -0.80 -8.17 -7.25
CA CYS A 83 -1.45 -8.48 -5.99
C CYS A 83 -2.37 -7.32 -5.65
N TYR A 84 -3.65 -7.64 -5.45
CA TYR A 84 -4.72 -6.68 -5.21
C TYR A 84 -5.02 -5.76 -6.38
N ASP A 85 -4.72 -6.06 -7.65
CA ASP A 85 -5.27 -5.22 -8.74
C ASP A 85 -6.82 -5.20 -8.72
N GLU A 86 -7.43 -6.33 -8.38
CA GLU A 86 -8.89 -6.46 -8.16
C GLU A 86 -9.36 -5.89 -6.81
N HIS A 87 -8.44 -5.62 -5.88
CA HIS A 87 -8.73 -5.21 -4.50
C HIS A 87 -7.92 -4.01 -4.01
N SER A 88 -7.40 -3.19 -4.93
CA SER A 88 -6.46 -2.15 -4.55
C SER A 88 -7.24 -1.13 -3.75
N GLY A 89 -6.79 -0.79 -2.54
CA GLY A 89 -7.50 0.18 -1.69
C GLY A 89 -7.70 1.53 -2.39
N LEU A 90 -6.86 1.84 -3.38
CA LEU A 90 -7.02 2.99 -4.28
C LEU A 90 -8.15 2.82 -5.28
N SER A 91 -8.21 1.71 -6.04
CA SER A 91 -9.32 1.46 -6.97
C SER A 91 -10.65 1.26 -6.25
N ILE A 92 -10.65 0.53 -5.13
CA ILE A 92 -11.81 0.42 -4.25
C ILE A 92 -12.16 1.78 -3.66
N GLY A 93 -11.18 2.56 -3.21
CA GLY A 93 -11.39 3.89 -2.64
C GLY A 93 -11.94 4.88 -3.66
N GLU A 94 -11.41 4.89 -4.88
CA GLU A 94 -11.92 5.69 -6.00
C GLU A 94 -13.33 5.26 -6.39
N HIS A 95 -13.57 3.96 -6.54
CA HIS A 95 -14.89 3.41 -6.85
C HIS A 95 -15.89 3.71 -5.74
N PHE A 96 -15.50 3.48 -4.49
CA PHE A 96 -16.29 3.80 -3.31
C PHE A 96 -16.59 5.30 -3.29
N MET A 97 -15.59 6.18 -3.46
CA MET A 97 -15.83 7.63 -3.48
C MET A 97 -16.76 8.03 -4.63
N LEU A 98 -16.66 7.40 -5.80
CA LEU A 98 -17.58 7.62 -6.92
C LEU A 98 -19.01 7.17 -6.57
N GLU A 99 -19.18 5.98 -6.00
CA GLU A 99 -20.47 5.46 -5.54
C GLU A 99 -21.06 6.32 -4.41
N GLN A 100 -20.25 6.71 -3.43
CA GLN A 100 -20.63 7.58 -2.32
C GLN A 100 -21.03 8.96 -2.82
N ASN A 101 -20.31 9.52 -3.78
CA ASN A 101 -20.65 10.82 -4.37
C ASN A 101 -21.94 10.77 -5.20
N ALA A 102 -22.26 9.62 -5.80
CA ALA A 102 -23.52 9.38 -6.48
C ALA A 102 -24.71 9.20 -5.51
N LEU A 103 -24.44 8.85 -4.25
CA LEU A 103 -25.47 8.71 -3.22
C LEU A 103 -25.86 10.06 -2.57
N PRO A 104 -27.14 10.25 -2.20
CA PRO A 104 -27.58 11.35 -1.35
C PRO A 104 -26.78 11.41 -0.05
N LEU A 105 -26.48 12.62 0.45
CA LEU A 105 -25.62 12.84 1.64
C LEU A 105 -25.96 11.97 2.85
N LYS A 106 -27.25 11.64 3.04
CA LYS A 106 -27.74 10.84 4.18
C LYS A 106 -27.40 9.34 4.10
N LEU A 107 -26.94 8.84 2.96
CA LEU A 107 -26.74 7.41 2.70
C LEU A 107 -25.27 7.00 2.60
N ARG A 108 -24.35 7.91 2.91
CA ARG A 108 -22.92 7.66 2.78
C ARG A 108 -22.35 6.83 3.95
N PHE A 109 -21.32 6.01 3.68
CA PHE A 109 -20.46 5.27 4.62
C PHE A 109 -21.04 4.09 5.43
N LYS A 110 -21.57 3.05 4.76
CA LYS A 110 -21.81 1.74 5.42
C LYS A 110 -20.65 0.77 5.19
N LYS A 111 -20.30 0.02 6.24
CA LYS A 111 -18.99 -0.62 6.43
C LYS A 111 -19.11 -2.15 6.43
N GLU A 112 -18.86 -2.82 5.31
CA GLU A 112 -18.58 -4.26 5.33
C GLU A 112 -17.57 -4.65 4.24
N GLN A 113 -16.75 -5.64 4.61
CA GLN A 113 -15.89 -6.47 3.76
C GLN A 113 -14.44 -6.04 3.51
N ILE A 114 -13.54 -6.50 4.39
CA ILE A 114 -12.16 -6.86 4.02
C ILE A 114 -11.78 -8.15 4.79
N LYS A 115 -11.98 -9.32 4.18
CA LYS A 115 -11.47 -10.61 4.69
C LYS A 115 -11.03 -11.50 3.52
N LYS A 116 -9.76 -11.42 3.15
CA LYS A 116 -8.95 -12.52 2.60
C LYS A 116 -7.59 -11.99 2.20
N LEU A 117 -6.58 -12.16 3.04
CA LEU A 117 -5.22 -11.85 2.65
C LEU A 117 -4.24 -12.90 3.18
N ILE A 118 -3.42 -13.37 2.24
CA ILE A 118 -2.10 -13.94 2.45
C ILE A 118 -2.06 -15.39 2.99
N GLN A 119 -1.97 -16.33 2.06
CA GLN A 119 -1.62 -17.74 2.32
C GLN A 119 -0.09 -17.90 2.17
N ILE A 120 0.71 -17.30 3.07
CA ILE A 120 2.14 -17.61 3.18
C ILE A 120 2.30 -18.99 3.83
N SER A 121 3.29 -19.76 3.39
CA SER A 121 3.69 -21.07 3.94
C SER A 121 4.34 -21.00 5.33
N LEU A 122 3.91 -20.07 6.18
CA LEU A 122 4.29 -20.03 7.58
C LEU A 122 3.24 -20.79 8.40
N ASP A 123 3.66 -21.29 9.57
CA ASP A 123 2.71 -21.88 10.51
C ASP A 123 1.64 -20.84 10.93
N LYS A 124 0.45 -21.32 11.30
CA LYS A 124 -0.65 -20.45 11.74
C LYS A 124 -0.26 -19.58 12.95
N TYR A 125 0.53 -20.12 13.87
CA TYR A 125 1.00 -19.41 15.05
C TYR A 125 1.90 -18.23 14.67
N ASP A 126 3.01 -18.49 13.97
CA ASP A 126 3.97 -17.45 13.58
C ASP A 126 3.33 -16.36 12.72
N ARG A 127 2.40 -16.73 11.81
CA ARG A 127 1.62 -15.75 11.04
C ARG A 127 0.79 -14.84 11.93
N SER A 128 0.11 -15.40 12.92
CA SER A 128 -0.70 -14.62 13.86
C SER A 128 0.16 -13.69 14.68
N VAL A 129 1.32 -14.17 15.15
CA VAL A 129 2.27 -13.37 15.93
C VAL A 129 2.83 -12.22 15.08
N LEU A 130 3.29 -12.50 13.86
CA LEU A 130 3.79 -11.49 12.92
C LEU A 130 2.74 -10.46 12.53
N LEU A 131 1.53 -10.92 12.21
CA LEU A 131 0.45 -10.02 11.83
C LEU A 131 0.13 -9.09 13.01
N HIS A 132 -0.07 -9.62 14.21
CA HIS A 132 -0.32 -8.80 15.39
C HIS A 132 0.87 -7.88 15.73
N SER A 133 2.11 -8.31 15.44
CA SER A 133 3.29 -7.55 15.80
C SER A 133 3.61 -6.40 14.86
N THR A 134 3.31 -6.57 13.57
CA THR A 134 3.65 -5.62 12.50
C THR A 134 2.44 -4.81 12.03
N PHE A 135 1.22 -5.17 12.46
CA PHE A 135 -0.01 -4.51 12.05
C PHE A 135 0.03 -2.99 12.29
N THR A 136 0.49 -2.55 13.46
CA THR A 136 0.55 -1.12 13.78
C THR A 136 1.47 -0.38 12.80
N HIS A 137 2.70 -0.86 12.57
CA HIS A 137 3.63 -0.24 11.63
C HIS A 137 3.12 -0.24 10.20
N THR A 138 2.63 -1.39 9.73
CA THR A 138 2.11 -1.53 8.36
C THR A 138 0.85 -0.68 8.13
N ALA A 139 -0.04 -0.58 9.12
CA ALA A 139 -1.22 0.28 9.08
C ALA A 139 -0.85 1.77 9.05
N HIS A 140 0.08 2.21 9.91
CA HIS A 140 0.53 3.61 9.93
C HIS A 140 1.23 3.99 8.62
N LEU A 141 2.12 3.14 8.12
CA LEU A 141 2.78 3.36 6.83
C LEU A 141 1.77 3.44 5.69
N SER A 142 0.81 2.51 5.65
CA SER A 142 -0.24 2.48 4.62
C SER A 142 -1.14 3.72 4.69
N ALA A 143 -1.54 4.13 5.89
CA ALA A 143 -2.35 5.34 6.10
C ALA A 143 -1.60 6.60 5.64
N ASN A 144 -0.33 6.76 6.04
CA ASN A 144 0.49 7.89 5.60
C ASN A 144 0.70 7.90 4.09
N PHE A 145 0.90 6.73 3.48
CA PHE A 145 1.04 6.63 2.02
C PHE A 145 -0.25 7.02 1.30
N ILE A 146 -1.40 6.60 1.78
CA ILE A 146 -2.71 6.99 1.25
C ILE A 146 -2.90 8.50 1.41
N ILE A 147 -2.64 9.06 2.59
CA ILE A 147 -2.72 10.49 2.89
C ILE A 147 -1.87 11.29 1.90
N TYR A 148 -0.62 10.85 1.66
CA TYR A 148 0.26 11.46 0.68
C TYR A 148 -0.31 11.38 -0.75
N LYS A 149 -0.71 10.19 -1.21
CA LYS A 149 -1.22 10.01 -2.58
C LYS A 149 -2.52 10.79 -2.85
N THR A 150 -3.36 10.92 -1.84
CA THR A 150 -4.63 11.65 -1.92
C THR A 150 -4.49 13.14 -1.60
N GLN A 151 -3.29 13.57 -1.15
CA GLN A 151 -3.01 14.95 -0.74
C GLN A 151 -3.98 15.45 0.34
N LEU A 152 -4.46 14.56 1.22
CA LEU A 152 -5.50 14.89 2.22
C LEU A 152 -5.07 16.01 3.17
N LEU A 153 -3.76 16.10 3.46
CA LEU A 153 -3.18 17.15 4.31
C LEU A 153 -3.14 18.54 3.66
N ASN A 154 -3.50 18.67 2.38
CA ASN A 154 -3.63 19.99 1.74
C ASN A 154 -5.03 20.60 1.96
N TYR A 155 -5.96 19.86 2.55
CA TYR A 155 -7.31 20.34 2.85
C TYR A 155 -7.42 20.76 4.32
N PRO A 156 -7.57 22.07 4.62
CA PRO A 156 -7.68 22.55 6.00
C PRO A 156 -8.83 21.89 6.77
N THR A 157 -9.95 21.61 6.12
CA THR A 157 -11.09 20.90 6.74
C THR A 157 -10.71 19.50 7.22
N TYR A 158 -9.91 18.76 6.45
CA TYR A 158 -9.44 17.44 6.87
C TYR A 158 -8.51 17.56 8.09
N ILE A 159 -7.56 18.50 8.06
CA ILE A 159 -6.69 18.79 9.20
C ILE A 159 -7.51 19.12 10.45
N ASN A 160 -8.43 20.07 10.37
CA ASN A 160 -9.26 20.50 11.49
C ASN A 160 -10.10 19.34 12.06
N ILE A 161 -10.65 18.47 11.20
CA ILE A 161 -11.41 17.29 11.64
C ILE A 161 -10.49 16.29 12.34
N VAL A 162 -9.31 16.01 11.78
CA VAL A 162 -8.35 15.09 12.40
C VAL A 162 -7.87 15.64 13.73
N GLU A 163 -7.51 16.92 13.83
CA GLU A 163 -7.10 17.56 15.09
C GLU A 163 -8.23 17.62 16.13
N MET A 164 -9.48 17.69 15.70
CA MET A 164 -10.65 17.63 16.58
C MET A 164 -10.93 16.20 17.08
N LEU A 165 -10.79 15.20 16.21
CA LEU A 165 -11.04 13.80 16.54
C LEU A 165 -9.85 13.13 17.23
N THR A 166 -8.66 13.71 17.11
CA THR A 166 -7.41 13.16 17.61
C THR A 166 -6.62 14.22 18.39
N HIS A 167 -5.35 13.96 18.70
CA HIS A 167 -4.51 14.95 19.36
C HIS A 167 -4.00 16.01 18.34
N PRO A 168 -4.02 17.32 18.66
CA PRO A 168 -3.54 18.37 17.74
C PRO A 168 -2.10 18.16 17.24
N GLY A 169 -1.24 17.58 18.08
CA GLY A 169 0.13 17.22 17.71
C GLY A 169 0.24 16.10 16.65
N LEU A 170 -0.82 15.32 16.41
CA LEU A 170 -0.79 14.19 15.48
C LEU A 170 -0.61 14.64 14.04
N VAL A 171 -1.32 15.69 13.61
CA VAL A 171 -1.17 16.21 12.24
C VAL A 171 0.24 16.74 12.03
N SER A 172 0.77 17.49 13.00
CA SER A 172 2.14 18.00 12.97
C SER A 172 3.19 16.90 12.89
N ALA A 173 2.97 15.75 13.53
CA ALA A 173 3.85 14.59 13.44
C ALA A 173 3.67 13.78 12.14
N THR A 174 2.45 13.68 11.62
CA THR A 174 2.08 12.86 10.47
C THR A 174 2.51 13.51 9.16
N LYS A 175 2.38 14.84 9.03
CA LYS A 175 2.68 15.56 7.79
C LYS A 175 4.11 15.34 7.28
N PRO A 176 5.17 15.51 8.10
CA PRO A 176 6.54 15.27 7.65
C PRO A 176 6.79 13.82 7.21
N ILE A 177 6.08 12.84 7.81
CA ILE A 177 6.19 11.43 7.45
C ILE A 177 5.52 11.19 6.09
N ALA A 178 4.30 11.71 5.91
CA ALA A 178 3.57 11.60 4.65
C ALA A 178 4.34 12.25 3.49
N ASP A 179 4.93 13.43 3.70
CA ASP A 179 5.71 14.15 2.68
C ASP A 179 6.97 13.38 2.24
N GLN A 180 7.49 12.47 3.07
CA GLN A 180 8.61 11.59 2.73
C GLN A 180 8.20 10.35 1.92
N LEU A 181 6.91 10.07 1.76
CA LEU A 181 6.39 8.87 1.09
C LEU A 181 6.17 9.06 -0.42
N TYR A 182 7.14 9.69 -1.09
CA TYR A 182 7.09 9.96 -2.52
C TYR A 182 7.32 8.74 -3.42
N PHE A 183 7.42 7.54 -2.83
CA PHE A 183 7.71 6.29 -3.51
C PHE A 183 6.60 5.87 -4.49
N ASP A 184 6.99 5.06 -5.48
CA ASP A 184 6.04 4.39 -6.35
C ASP A 184 5.32 3.25 -5.58
N MET A 185 4.21 2.80 -6.14
CA MET A 185 3.37 1.79 -5.49
C MET A 185 4.07 0.43 -5.34
N ILE A 186 4.97 0.07 -6.25
CA ILE A 186 5.68 -1.22 -6.21
C ILE A 186 6.69 -1.21 -5.05
N ILE A 187 7.46 -0.13 -4.92
CA ILE A 187 8.39 0.08 -3.79
C ILE A 187 7.63 0.01 -2.47
N MET A 188 6.47 0.66 -2.39
CA MET A 188 5.66 0.61 -1.17
C MET A 188 5.10 -0.78 -0.87
N LYS A 189 4.63 -1.53 -1.88
CA LYS A 189 4.19 -2.92 -1.68
C LYS A 189 5.35 -3.78 -1.17
N LEU A 190 6.53 -3.66 -1.78
CA LEU A 190 7.73 -4.39 -1.34
C LEU A 190 8.09 -4.03 0.11
N PHE A 191 8.06 -2.75 0.43
CA PHE A 191 8.40 -2.27 1.76
C PHE A 191 7.39 -2.75 2.82
N LEU A 192 6.10 -2.73 2.52
CA LEU A 192 5.06 -3.30 3.39
C LEU A 192 5.26 -4.80 3.64
N VAL A 193 5.70 -5.54 2.63
CA VAL A 193 6.03 -6.96 2.79
C VAL A 193 7.26 -7.12 3.71
N ILE A 194 8.34 -6.36 3.51
CA ILE A 194 9.52 -6.37 4.40
C ILE A 194 9.10 -6.08 5.85
N LEU A 195 8.21 -5.10 6.06
CA LEU A 195 7.69 -4.78 7.38
C LEU A 195 6.80 -5.88 7.97
N SER A 196 6.02 -6.57 7.14
CA SER A 196 5.14 -7.67 7.59
C SER A 196 5.92 -8.87 8.15
N PHE A 197 7.18 -9.04 7.73
CA PHE A 197 8.10 -10.05 8.25
C PHE A 197 9.13 -9.48 9.24
N SER A 198 8.94 -8.23 9.67
CA SER A 198 9.87 -7.54 10.56
C SER A 198 9.70 -7.95 12.02
N THR A 199 10.83 -7.99 12.72
CA THR A 199 10.94 -8.24 14.16
C THR A 199 10.91 -6.93 14.98
N THR A 200 10.51 -5.81 14.37
CA THR A 200 10.53 -4.46 14.98
C THR A 200 9.64 -4.27 16.20
N ARG A 201 8.67 -5.15 16.46
CA ARG A 201 7.97 -5.12 17.75
C ARG A 201 8.90 -5.36 18.94
N TYR A 202 9.98 -6.13 18.78
CA TYR A 202 10.93 -6.35 19.87
C TYR A 202 11.69 -5.07 20.27
N THR A 203 11.61 -3.99 19.49
CA THR A 203 12.21 -2.69 19.85
C THR A 203 11.20 -1.73 20.49
N VAL A 204 9.91 -2.06 20.52
CA VAL A 204 8.91 -1.30 21.27
C VAL A 204 8.87 -1.83 22.70
N TYR A 205 9.31 -1.01 23.66
CA TYR A 205 9.21 -1.34 25.08
C TYR A 205 7.72 -1.50 25.45
N SER A 206 7.32 -2.73 25.74
CA SER A 206 5.97 -3.03 26.20
C SER A 206 6.05 -3.87 27.46
N ASN A 207 5.10 -3.67 28.37
CA ASN A 207 5.01 -4.46 29.61
C ASN A 207 4.55 -5.90 29.35
N THR A 208 4.17 -6.24 28.11
CA THR A 208 3.83 -7.60 27.73
C THR A 208 5.08 -8.41 27.43
N PRO A 209 5.20 -9.65 27.94
CA PRO A 209 6.34 -10.50 27.65
C PRO A 209 6.46 -10.71 26.12
N PRO A 210 7.69 -10.77 25.59
CA PRO A 210 7.90 -10.97 24.17
C PRO A 210 7.31 -12.32 23.75
N VAL A 211 6.46 -12.30 22.72
CA VAL A 211 5.98 -13.53 22.08
C VAL A 211 7.09 -14.02 21.16
N ASN A 212 7.61 -15.22 21.42
CA ASN A 212 8.68 -15.79 20.64
C ASN A 212 8.14 -16.43 19.36
N LEU A 213 8.79 -16.14 18.23
CA LEU A 213 8.51 -16.79 16.95
C LEU A 213 9.13 -18.20 16.95
N SER A 214 8.36 -19.19 16.52
CA SER A 214 8.81 -20.58 16.50
C SER A 214 9.86 -20.83 15.40
N ASN A 215 9.75 -20.12 14.26
CA ASN A 215 10.69 -20.24 13.15
C ASN A 215 11.28 -18.89 12.71
N ILE A 216 11.97 -18.20 13.63
CA ILE A 216 12.59 -16.89 13.36
C ILE A 216 13.57 -16.93 12.18
N LYS A 217 14.31 -18.02 11.97
CA LYS A 217 15.28 -18.16 10.87
C LYS A 217 14.58 -18.10 9.51
N GLU A 218 13.46 -18.80 9.36
CA GLU A 218 12.71 -18.79 8.10
C GLU A 218 12.08 -17.42 7.84
N ILE A 219 11.59 -16.76 8.88
CA ILE A 219 11.01 -15.41 8.77
C ILE A 219 12.05 -14.40 8.30
N LEU A 220 13.25 -14.42 8.88
CA LEU A 220 14.37 -13.57 8.46
C LEU A 220 14.78 -13.87 7.01
N ARG A 221 14.85 -15.16 6.63
CA ARG A 221 15.16 -15.54 5.24
C ARG A 221 14.14 -14.99 4.23
N ILE A 222 12.85 -15.02 4.58
CA ILE A 222 11.79 -14.43 3.75
C ILE A 222 11.98 -12.92 3.67
N GLN A 223 12.23 -12.25 4.80
CA GLN A 223 12.47 -10.81 4.85
C GLN A 223 13.67 -10.40 3.97
N ASP A 224 14.81 -11.09 4.11
CA ASP A 224 16.04 -10.85 3.34
C ASP A 224 15.80 -11.00 1.84
N THR A 225 15.00 -12.00 1.44
CA THR A 225 14.60 -12.20 0.04
C THR A 225 13.88 -10.95 -0.50
N TYR A 226 12.95 -10.37 0.26
CA TYR A 226 12.24 -9.16 -0.17
C TYR A 226 13.12 -7.90 -0.11
N ILE A 227 14.07 -7.81 0.83
CA ILE A 227 15.07 -6.73 0.87
C ILE A 227 15.93 -6.78 -0.40
N GLU A 228 16.43 -7.95 -0.77
CA GLU A 228 17.24 -8.13 -1.96
C GLU A 228 16.46 -7.77 -3.24
N ILE A 229 15.21 -8.22 -3.34
CA ILE A 229 14.33 -7.89 -4.47
C ILE A 229 14.07 -6.38 -4.53
N THR A 230 13.89 -5.73 -3.39
CA THR A 230 13.72 -4.27 -3.31
C THR A 230 14.97 -3.56 -3.82
N TRP A 231 16.15 -3.96 -3.37
CA TRP A 231 17.41 -3.38 -3.82
C TRP A 231 17.61 -3.55 -5.34
N ARG A 232 17.41 -4.76 -5.86
CA ARG A 232 17.51 -5.04 -7.30
C ARG A 232 16.47 -4.27 -8.11
N TYR A 233 15.25 -4.11 -7.59
CA TYR A 233 14.20 -3.30 -8.22
C TYR A 233 14.56 -1.82 -8.24
N LEU A 234 15.16 -1.29 -7.17
CA LEU A 234 15.66 0.10 -7.15
C LEU A 234 16.76 0.31 -8.19
N LEU A 235 17.75 -0.58 -8.27
CA LEU A 235 18.81 -0.52 -9.30
C LEU A 235 18.27 -0.69 -10.73
N TYR A 236 17.17 -1.43 -10.89
CA TYR A 236 16.48 -1.52 -12.17
C TYR A 236 15.77 -0.21 -12.53
N ARG A 237 15.10 0.40 -11.55
CA ARG A 237 14.25 1.58 -11.75
C ARG A 237 15.06 2.88 -11.82
N TYR A 238 16.19 2.94 -11.12
CA TYR A 238 17.02 4.11 -10.91
C TYR A 238 18.50 3.77 -11.10
N ASN A 239 19.36 4.78 -11.25
CA ASN A 239 20.80 4.56 -11.20
C ASN A 239 21.27 4.24 -9.76
N PHE A 240 22.53 3.83 -9.61
CA PHE A 240 23.10 3.43 -8.32
C PHE A 240 22.93 4.51 -7.24
N ASP A 241 23.35 5.75 -7.53
CA ASP A 241 23.29 6.85 -6.56
C ASP A 241 21.85 7.12 -6.09
N ARG A 242 20.90 7.17 -7.02
CA ARG A 242 19.50 7.41 -6.70
C ARG A 242 18.87 6.21 -5.97
N SER A 243 19.31 4.99 -6.26
CA SER A 243 18.88 3.79 -5.54
C SER A 243 19.31 3.83 -4.07
N VAL A 244 20.55 4.25 -3.79
CA VAL A 244 21.06 4.44 -2.42
C VAL A 244 20.27 5.51 -1.67
N ILE A 245 19.99 6.65 -2.32
CA ILE A 245 19.16 7.72 -1.74
C ILE A 245 17.76 7.18 -1.43
N CYS A 246 17.12 6.51 -2.40
CA CYS A 246 15.78 5.97 -2.24
C CYS A 246 15.70 4.94 -1.10
N LEU A 247 16.69 4.05 -0.98
CA LEU A 247 16.75 3.08 0.11
C LEU A 247 16.96 3.77 1.47
N SER A 248 17.83 4.78 1.52
CA SER A 248 18.06 5.57 2.73
C SER A 248 16.80 6.30 3.19
N ASP A 249 16.03 6.82 2.24
CA ASP A 249 14.77 7.52 2.52
C ASP A 249 13.68 6.54 3.02
N LEU A 250 13.63 5.31 2.48
CA LEU A 250 12.75 4.26 3.01
C LEU A 250 13.09 3.93 4.47
N ILE A 251 14.38 3.76 4.78
CA ILE A 251 14.84 3.48 6.15
C ILE A 251 14.49 4.65 7.08
N ARG A 252 14.76 5.90 6.66
CA ARG A 252 14.44 7.10 7.44
C ARG A 252 12.94 7.21 7.71
N CYS A 253 12.11 6.93 6.70
CA CYS A 253 10.66 6.92 6.83
C CYS A 253 10.20 5.86 7.85
N PHE A 254 10.78 4.65 7.80
CA PHE A 254 10.48 3.61 8.80
C PHE A 254 10.89 4.02 10.22
N CYS A 255 12.07 4.62 10.39
CA CYS A 255 12.50 5.12 11.69
C CYS A 255 11.55 6.21 12.22
N ALA A 256 11.12 7.14 11.38
CA ALA A 256 10.17 8.19 11.77
C ALA A 256 8.81 7.61 12.18
N ILE A 257 8.30 6.61 11.45
CA ILE A 257 7.07 5.90 11.82
C ILE A 257 7.24 5.13 13.12
N HIS A 258 8.38 4.46 13.30
CA HIS A 258 8.67 3.73 14.52
C HIS A 258 8.71 4.66 15.74
N GLU A 259 9.41 5.80 15.62
CA GLU A 259 9.46 6.84 16.64
C GLU A 259 8.06 7.40 16.95
N ALA A 260 7.25 7.69 15.93
CA ALA A 260 5.89 8.15 16.11
C ALA A 260 5.02 7.12 16.85
N ILE A 261 5.14 5.83 16.51
CA ILE A 261 4.42 4.76 17.19
C ILE A 261 4.83 4.65 18.65
N VAL A 262 6.13 4.70 18.95
CA VAL A 262 6.62 4.66 20.33
C VAL A 262 6.08 5.85 21.13
N LYS A 263 6.17 7.07 20.58
CA LYS A 263 5.64 8.28 21.22
C LYS A 263 4.13 8.24 21.43
N VAL A 264 3.37 7.67 20.49
CA VAL A 264 1.90 7.57 20.58
C VAL A 264 1.44 6.45 21.51
N HIS A 265 2.19 5.35 21.59
CA HIS A 265 1.88 4.23 22.50
C HIS A 265 1.85 4.67 23.97
N ASP A 266 2.62 5.70 24.31
CA ASP A 266 2.68 6.25 25.67
C ASP A 266 1.58 7.26 26.00
N ILE A 267 0.64 7.56 25.08
CA ILE A 267 -0.37 8.60 25.29
C ILE A 267 -1.75 7.95 25.60
N PRO A 268 -2.24 8.00 26.86
CA PRO A 268 -3.47 7.31 27.30
C PRO A 268 -4.76 7.81 26.61
N TRP A 269 -4.75 9.03 26.09
CA TRP A 269 -5.95 9.75 25.65
C TRP A 269 -6.80 9.01 24.63
N LEU A 270 -6.23 8.21 23.73
CA LEU A 270 -7.05 7.53 22.71
C LEU A 270 -7.94 6.47 23.36
N THR A 271 -7.37 5.71 24.29
CA THR A 271 -8.10 4.72 25.08
C THR A 271 -9.14 5.42 25.96
N ASP A 272 -8.76 6.53 26.60
CA ASP A 272 -9.64 7.29 27.48
C ASP A 272 -10.79 7.98 26.72
N THR A 273 -10.52 8.50 25.51
CA THR A 273 -11.50 9.16 24.65
C THR A 273 -12.49 8.14 24.09
N ILE A 274 -12.01 6.97 23.63
CA ILE A 274 -12.89 5.88 23.19
C ILE A 274 -13.76 5.41 24.36
N ALA A 275 -13.18 5.18 25.54
CA ALA A 275 -13.94 4.79 26.73
C ALA A 275 -14.98 5.85 27.13
N SER A 276 -14.63 7.14 27.06
CA SER A 276 -15.53 8.26 27.33
C SER A 276 -16.70 8.31 26.34
N ILE A 277 -16.43 8.20 25.04
CA ILE A 277 -17.46 8.19 23.98
C ILE A 277 -18.38 6.97 24.13
N VAL A 278 -17.82 5.79 24.43
CA VAL A 278 -18.61 4.58 24.68
C VAL A 278 -19.54 4.80 25.87
N ASN A 279 -19.01 5.29 27.00
CA ASN A 279 -19.80 5.55 28.20
C ASN A 279 -20.91 6.60 27.95
N GLN A 280 -20.61 7.70 27.25
CA GLN A 280 -21.63 8.71 26.87
C GLN A 280 -22.72 8.11 25.97
N THR A 281 -22.33 7.24 25.04
CA THR A 281 -23.26 6.56 24.14
C THR A 281 -24.15 5.59 24.91
N GLU A 282 -23.59 4.81 25.83
CA GLU A 282 -24.32 3.88 26.70
C GLU A 282 -25.31 4.61 27.62
N GLN A 283 -24.92 5.74 28.19
CA GLN A 283 -25.81 6.59 29.00
C GLN A 283 -26.96 7.18 28.19
N THR A 284 -26.70 7.56 26.93
CA THR A 284 -27.74 8.11 26.04
C THR A 284 -28.71 7.03 25.56
N LEU A 285 -28.23 5.78 25.41
CA LEU A 285 -29.03 4.64 24.94
C LEU A 285 -29.76 3.89 26.05
N SER A 286 -29.37 4.08 27.31
CA SER A 286 -30.06 3.48 28.45
C SER A 286 -31.38 4.22 28.69
N PRO A 287 -32.54 3.61 28.40
CA PRO A 287 -33.82 4.26 28.62
C PRO A 287 -34.07 4.40 30.13
N ASN A 288 -34.46 5.61 30.56
CA ASN A 288 -35.01 5.84 31.91
C ASN A 288 -36.30 5.03 32.12
#